data_AF-A0AAW3J7T2-F1
#
_entry.id   AF-A0AAW3J7T2-F1
#
_cell.length_a   1.000
_cell.length_b   1.000
_cell.length_c   1.000
_cell.angle_alpha   90.00
_cell.angle_beta   90.00
_cell.angle_gamma   90.00
#
_symmetry.space_group_name_H-M   'P 1'
#
loop_
_entity.id
_entity.type
_entity.pdbx_description
1 polymer ?
#
loop_
_entity_poly.entity_id
_entity_poly.type
_entity_poly.pdbx_seq_one_letter_code
_entity_poly.pdbx_strand_id
1 'polypeptide(L)'
;MEIKNFQPIINFIWSVADDLLRDVYVKGKYRDVILPMTILRRIDVILEPTKERVLQTYNTYKGKIENLEPLLCGKQGSKMKFYNYSNFTLETLLNDPANIRINFENYLDSFSENIKDIIAKFKFKNQLDTLDEANILYGVIEKFCSSKINLSINPVLDDKGNIIHKGLSNLGMGYVFEELIRKFNEENNEEAGEHFTPREIIELMTHLVFLPVKERLKEGIYTIYDNACGSGGMLTESKDFITDPQGLIKSKASIHLYGQEINPETYAICKADMLIKGENPDNIKYGSTLSDDKLGNLKFDFMLTNPPYGKSWEKDQKDLGIDKKKDCQDLRFQVGITSKSDGQMMFLLNMLSKMKLVTKDTPLGSRIASVHNGSSLFNSDSGMVAIRKHIIENDYLEAIIALPTNMFYNTGIPTFIWIITNNKPKHKKGKVQLINATNDKYFSKMKKSLGQKQNEMTQKHIEKITDLFLNFSENEDCKVLDNSDFGYTKILIEKPRSIESLQDDEKFNALKDKDKILEKLKELESKPKDFKDRTEFFAYLGVKLKRAEENLLLDSDKTNNTEKIPLKADIQSYYESEVKPYVNNSWIAWESASVGYEILFNKYFYTYTPPRKLSEIDSELKELEKEVQNLLSEIMR
;
A
#
# COMPACT_ATOMS: atom_id res chain seq x y z
N MET A 1 22.79 2.28 -4.57
CA MET A 1 23.38 1.96 -5.89
C MET A 1 22.64 2.78 -6.94
N GLU A 2 23.31 3.49 -7.85
CA GLU A 2 22.60 4.34 -8.83
C GLU A 2 21.89 3.49 -9.89
N ILE A 3 20.58 3.71 -10.05
CA ILE A 3 19.68 3.11 -11.07
C ILE A 3 20.29 3.16 -12.48
N LYS A 4 21.11 4.18 -12.76
CA LYS A 4 21.81 4.37 -14.04
C LYS A 4 22.64 3.16 -14.48
N ASN A 5 23.13 2.35 -13.55
CA ASN A 5 23.96 1.19 -13.85
C ASN A 5 23.20 0.03 -14.53
N PHE A 6 21.86 0.00 -14.41
CA PHE A 6 21.03 -1.08 -14.99
C PHE A 6 20.33 -0.69 -16.29
N GLN A 7 20.33 0.61 -16.63
CA GLN A 7 19.67 1.13 -17.82
C GLN A 7 20.10 0.46 -19.14
N PRO A 8 21.38 0.11 -19.36
CA PRO A 8 21.80 -0.61 -20.56
C PRO A 8 21.11 -1.98 -20.70
N ILE A 9 21.01 -2.75 -19.61
CA ILE A 9 20.34 -4.05 -19.59
C ILE A 9 18.86 -3.88 -19.88
N ILE A 10 18.20 -2.93 -19.19
CA ILE A 10 16.77 -2.66 -19.36
C ILE A 10 16.47 -2.23 -20.80
N ASN A 11 17.28 -1.34 -21.38
CA ASN A 11 17.10 -0.90 -22.76
C ASN A 11 17.33 -2.02 -23.77
N PHE A 12 18.29 -2.92 -23.52
CA PHE A 12 18.51 -4.08 -24.38
C PHE A 12 17.36 -5.07 -24.31
N ILE A 13 16.87 -5.41 -23.11
CA ILE A 13 15.68 -6.27 -22.95
C ILE A 13 14.48 -5.63 -23.64
N TRP A 14 14.33 -4.31 -23.52
CA TRP A 14 13.27 -3.57 -24.19
C TRP A 14 13.38 -3.62 -25.72
N SER A 15 14.60 -3.67 -26.27
CA SER A 15 14.80 -3.77 -27.73
C SER A 15 14.17 -5.05 -28.31
N VAL A 16 13.93 -6.10 -27.52
CA VAL A 16 13.19 -7.29 -27.98
C VAL A 16 11.78 -6.90 -28.43
N ALA A 17 11.12 -5.97 -27.74
CA ALA A 17 9.82 -5.47 -28.15
C ALA A 17 9.89 -4.80 -29.53
N ASP A 18 10.88 -3.93 -29.72
CA ASP A 18 11.06 -3.15 -30.94
C ASP A 18 11.49 -4.01 -32.13
N ASP A 19 12.40 -4.95 -31.90
CA ASP A 19 13.07 -5.72 -32.96
C ASP A 19 12.24 -6.93 -33.42
N LEU A 20 11.40 -7.51 -32.55
CA LEU A 20 10.75 -8.81 -32.81
C LEU A 20 9.24 -8.83 -32.51
N LEU A 21 8.78 -8.13 -31.47
CA LEU A 21 7.39 -8.26 -31.01
C LEU A 21 6.44 -7.24 -31.65
N ARG A 22 6.97 -6.11 -32.14
CA ARG A 22 6.18 -4.95 -32.58
C ARG A 22 5.12 -5.26 -33.62
N ASP A 23 5.45 -6.08 -34.60
CA ASP A 23 4.56 -6.40 -35.72
C ASP A 23 3.72 -7.67 -35.46
N VAL A 24 3.88 -8.30 -34.30
CA VAL A 24 3.23 -9.56 -33.93
C VAL A 24 2.25 -9.38 -32.76
N TYR A 25 2.60 -8.52 -31.81
CA TYR A 25 1.83 -8.25 -30.61
C TYR A 25 1.39 -6.79 -30.56
N VAL A 26 0.24 -6.53 -29.93
CA VAL A 26 -0.09 -5.17 -29.50
C VAL A 26 0.83 -4.76 -28.34
N LYS A 27 1.12 -3.46 -28.19
CA LYS A 27 2.10 -2.96 -27.20
C LYS A 27 1.93 -3.54 -25.80
N GLY A 28 0.69 -3.62 -25.30
CA GLY A 28 0.45 -4.15 -23.97
C GLY A 28 0.71 -5.63 -23.78
N LYS A 29 0.87 -6.38 -24.87
CA LYS A 29 1.14 -7.82 -24.88
C LYS A 29 2.62 -8.16 -24.95
N TYR A 30 3.51 -7.19 -25.17
CA TYR A 30 4.96 -7.43 -25.11
C TYR A 30 5.40 -8.00 -23.76
N ARG A 31 4.73 -7.59 -22.68
CA ARG A 31 5.03 -8.07 -21.32
C ARG A 31 4.82 -9.58 -21.16
N ASP A 32 3.87 -10.16 -21.90
CA ASP A 32 3.53 -11.59 -21.86
C ASP A 32 4.67 -12.47 -22.40
N VAL A 33 5.64 -11.88 -23.13
CA VAL A 33 6.85 -12.56 -23.62
C VAL A 33 8.10 -12.11 -22.86
N ILE A 34 8.29 -10.80 -22.68
CA ILE A 34 9.53 -10.24 -22.14
C ILE A 34 9.73 -10.60 -20.66
N LEU A 35 8.69 -10.50 -19.83
CA LEU A 35 8.79 -10.82 -18.40
C LEU A 35 9.13 -12.30 -18.14
N PRO A 36 8.39 -13.28 -18.70
CA PRO A 36 8.75 -14.68 -18.51
C PRO A 36 10.11 -15.03 -19.10
N MET A 37 10.49 -14.51 -20.27
CA MET A 37 11.83 -14.75 -20.83
C MET A 37 12.96 -14.18 -19.99
N THR A 38 12.76 -13.02 -19.37
CA THR A 38 13.73 -12.42 -18.44
C THR A 38 13.96 -13.31 -17.22
N ILE A 39 12.88 -13.86 -16.64
CA ILE A 39 12.95 -14.82 -15.53
C ILE A 39 13.60 -16.13 -15.96
N LEU A 40 13.17 -16.68 -17.09
CA LEU A 40 13.70 -17.93 -17.64
C LEU A 40 15.20 -17.82 -17.88
N ARG A 41 15.68 -16.73 -18.49
CA ARG A 41 17.10 -16.54 -18.71
C ARG A 41 17.88 -16.41 -17.39
N ARG A 42 17.34 -15.69 -16.40
CA ARG A 42 17.98 -15.59 -15.07
C ARG A 42 18.10 -16.97 -14.41
N ILE A 43 17.05 -17.80 -14.49
CA ILE A 43 17.05 -19.17 -13.95
C ILE A 43 18.02 -20.07 -14.72
N ASP A 44 18.01 -20.01 -16.05
CA ASP A 44 18.85 -20.82 -16.93
C ASP A 44 20.34 -20.61 -16.61
N VAL A 45 20.76 -19.35 -16.53
CA VAL A 45 22.14 -18.96 -16.19
C VAL A 45 22.59 -19.44 -14.81
N ILE A 46 21.67 -19.53 -13.85
CA ILE A 46 21.96 -20.08 -12.51
C ILE A 46 22.16 -21.60 -12.59
N LEU A 47 21.45 -22.29 -13.48
CA LEU A 47 21.49 -23.74 -13.61
C LEU A 47 22.58 -24.25 -14.56
N GLU A 48 23.01 -23.46 -15.54
CA GLU A 48 24.05 -23.77 -16.53
C GLU A 48 25.28 -24.49 -15.92
N PRO A 49 25.92 -23.99 -14.83
CA PRO A 49 27.10 -24.65 -14.25
C PRO A 49 26.83 -26.04 -13.65
N THR A 50 25.56 -26.41 -13.50
CA THR A 50 25.13 -27.66 -12.87
C THR A 50 24.37 -28.59 -13.82
N LYS A 51 24.20 -28.18 -15.09
CA LYS A 51 23.36 -28.86 -16.07
C LYS A 51 23.72 -30.33 -16.26
N GLU A 52 24.99 -30.62 -16.54
CA GLU A 52 25.48 -31.98 -16.77
C GLU A 52 25.24 -32.87 -15.55
N ARG A 53 25.51 -32.34 -14.35
CA ARG A 53 25.32 -33.06 -13.08
C ARG A 53 23.85 -33.38 -12.83
N VAL A 54 22.95 -32.43 -13.05
CA VAL A 54 21.49 -32.65 -12.94
C VAL A 54 21.04 -33.71 -13.94
N LEU A 55 21.49 -33.64 -15.20
CA LEU A 55 21.10 -34.57 -16.25
C LEU A 55 21.59 -36.00 -15.96
N GLN A 56 22.84 -36.15 -15.53
CA GLN A 56 23.40 -37.45 -15.12
C GLN A 56 22.61 -38.06 -13.96
N THR A 57 22.31 -37.27 -12.93
CA THR A 57 21.51 -37.71 -11.78
C THR A 57 20.10 -38.11 -12.20
N TYR A 58 19.42 -37.29 -13.00
CA TYR A 58 18.09 -37.60 -13.51
C TYR A 58 18.10 -38.92 -14.31
N ASN A 59 18.99 -39.08 -15.29
CA ASN A 59 19.05 -40.28 -16.11
C ASN A 59 19.43 -41.54 -15.32
N THR A 60 20.25 -41.39 -14.27
CA THR A 60 20.64 -42.51 -13.41
C THR A 60 19.48 -43.05 -12.59
N TYR A 61 18.62 -42.17 -12.07
CA TYR A 61 17.59 -42.51 -11.09
C TYR A 61 16.15 -42.43 -11.60
N LYS A 62 15.91 -41.88 -12.80
CA LYS A 62 14.59 -41.88 -13.46
C LYS A 62 14.04 -43.30 -13.53
N GLY A 63 12.81 -43.48 -13.01
CA GLY A 63 12.14 -44.78 -12.96
C GLY A 63 12.65 -45.72 -11.87
N LYS A 64 13.66 -45.32 -11.08
CA LYS A 64 14.16 -46.10 -9.93
C LYS A 64 13.72 -45.53 -8.58
N ILE A 65 13.50 -44.22 -8.50
CA ILE A 65 13.06 -43.52 -7.31
C ILE A 65 11.83 -42.70 -7.68
N GLU A 66 10.82 -42.71 -6.81
CA GLU A 66 9.56 -42.02 -7.01
C GLU A 66 9.72 -40.49 -6.92
N ASN A 67 10.39 -39.99 -5.87
CA ASN A 67 10.70 -38.58 -5.71
C ASN A 67 12.19 -38.28 -5.92
N LEU A 68 12.52 -37.72 -7.09
CA LEU A 68 13.88 -37.32 -7.46
C LEU A 68 14.29 -35.94 -6.95
N GLU A 69 13.34 -35.12 -6.49
CA GLU A 69 13.57 -33.72 -6.13
C GLU A 69 14.70 -33.54 -5.09
N PRO A 70 14.79 -34.32 -4.00
CA PRO A 70 15.89 -34.17 -3.03
C PRO A 70 17.28 -34.41 -3.64
N LEU A 71 17.39 -35.30 -4.64
CA LEU A 71 18.64 -35.59 -5.33
C LEU A 71 18.98 -34.48 -6.34
N LEU A 72 17.98 -34.05 -7.12
CA LEU A 72 18.13 -33.03 -8.16
C LEU A 72 18.32 -31.61 -7.58
N CYS A 73 17.80 -31.32 -6.40
CA CYS A 73 18.06 -30.08 -5.66
C CYS A 73 19.31 -30.17 -4.78
N GLY A 74 19.74 -31.38 -4.43
CA GLY A 74 20.83 -31.64 -3.50
C GLY A 74 22.23 -31.51 -4.09
N LYS A 75 23.22 -32.08 -3.37
CA LYS A 75 24.63 -32.07 -3.77
C LYS A 75 24.89 -32.72 -5.13
N GLN A 76 24.08 -33.72 -5.49
CA GLN A 76 24.16 -34.45 -6.75
C GLN A 76 23.41 -33.75 -7.90
N GLY A 77 22.79 -32.60 -7.68
CA GLY A 77 22.01 -31.90 -8.69
C GLY A 77 22.37 -30.42 -8.75
N SER A 78 21.38 -29.52 -8.75
CA SER A 78 21.59 -28.08 -8.93
C SER A 78 22.22 -27.39 -7.71
N LYS A 79 22.12 -28.00 -6.51
CA LYS A 79 22.39 -27.34 -5.22
C LYS A 79 21.47 -26.14 -4.94
N MET A 80 20.38 -26.05 -5.68
CA MET A 80 19.33 -25.03 -5.55
C MET A 80 18.02 -25.73 -5.20
N LYS A 81 17.01 -24.97 -4.77
CA LYS A 81 15.65 -25.51 -4.55
C LYS A 81 14.86 -25.72 -5.85
N PHE A 82 15.53 -25.75 -6.99
CA PHE A 82 14.94 -25.91 -8.31
C PHE A 82 15.97 -26.51 -9.27
N TYR A 83 15.49 -27.10 -10.37
CA TYR A 83 16.32 -27.76 -11.36
C TYR A 83 15.64 -27.75 -12.74
N ASN A 84 16.41 -28.10 -13.77
CA ASN A 84 15.90 -28.39 -15.11
C ASN A 84 16.63 -29.63 -15.67
N TYR A 85 15.88 -30.71 -15.95
CA TYR A 85 16.44 -31.96 -16.48
C TYR A 85 16.34 -32.10 -18.00
N SER A 86 15.99 -31.05 -18.73
CA SER A 86 15.98 -31.08 -20.19
C SER A 86 17.37 -31.38 -20.73
N ASN A 87 17.47 -31.90 -21.95
CA ASN A 87 18.76 -31.99 -22.65
C ASN A 87 19.29 -30.62 -23.10
N PHE A 88 18.46 -29.57 -23.01
CA PHE A 88 18.78 -28.24 -23.51
C PHE A 88 18.98 -27.21 -22.38
N THR A 89 19.91 -26.28 -22.55
CA THR A 89 19.86 -24.90 -22.01
C THR A 89 19.26 -23.96 -23.06
N LEU A 90 18.91 -22.71 -22.70
CA LEU A 90 18.40 -21.75 -23.69
C LEU A 90 19.40 -21.52 -24.83
N GLU A 91 20.70 -21.49 -24.53
CA GLU A 91 21.74 -21.33 -25.54
C GLU A 91 21.80 -22.54 -26.49
N THR A 92 21.78 -23.76 -25.96
CA THR A 92 21.86 -24.96 -26.82
C THR A 92 20.60 -25.20 -27.67
N LEU A 93 19.46 -24.61 -27.32
CA LEU A 93 18.25 -24.66 -28.16
C LEU A 93 18.51 -24.04 -29.54
N LEU A 94 19.38 -23.03 -29.62
CA LEU A 94 19.72 -22.34 -30.86
C LEU A 94 20.50 -23.23 -31.84
N ASN A 95 21.03 -24.38 -31.38
CA ASN A 95 21.75 -25.33 -32.24
C ASN A 95 20.83 -26.17 -33.13
N ASP A 96 19.53 -26.20 -32.87
CA ASP A 96 18.55 -26.94 -33.67
C ASP A 96 17.34 -26.05 -34.03
N PRO A 97 17.51 -25.06 -34.94
CA PRO A 97 16.46 -24.13 -35.30
C PRO A 97 15.21 -24.80 -35.88
N ALA A 98 15.38 -25.94 -36.57
CA ALA A 98 14.28 -26.66 -37.23
C ALA A 98 13.27 -27.24 -36.23
N ASN A 99 13.71 -27.58 -35.02
CA ASN A 99 12.87 -28.14 -33.96
C ASN A 99 12.76 -27.21 -32.75
N ILE A 100 13.01 -25.90 -32.93
CA ILE A 100 13.09 -24.94 -31.82
C ILE A 100 11.83 -24.93 -30.96
N ARG A 101 10.64 -25.02 -31.56
CA ARG A 101 9.35 -25.01 -30.87
C ARG A 101 9.16 -26.21 -29.95
N ILE A 102 9.42 -27.42 -30.44
CA ILE A 102 9.23 -28.66 -29.67
C ILE A 102 10.33 -28.82 -28.61
N ASN A 103 11.56 -28.43 -28.94
CA ASN A 103 12.68 -28.47 -28.01
C ASN A 103 12.49 -27.46 -26.87
N PHE A 104 11.98 -26.25 -27.16
CA PHE A 104 11.70 -25.26 -26.14
C PHE A 104 10.54 -25.66 -25.24
N GLU A 105 9.50 -26.30 -25.76
CA GLU A 105 8.42 -26.83 -24.93
C GLU A 105 8.92 -27.91 -23.97
N ASN A 106 9.73 -28.85 -24.46
CA ASN A 106 10.41 -29.84 -23.62
C ASN A 106 11.28 -29.18 -22.54
N TYR A 107 12.01 -28.11 -22.91
CA TYR A 107 12.80 -27.33 -21.96
C TYR A 107 11.93 -26.76 -20.83
N LEU A 108 10.78 -26.17 -21.14
CA LEU A 108 9.83 -25.64 -20.16
C LEU A 108 9.22 -26.75 -19.28
N ASP A 109 8.93 -27.92 -19.86
CA ASP A 109 8.33 -29.05 -19.15
C ASP A 109 9.29 -29.80 -18.22
N SER A 110 10.59 -29.60 -18.39
CA SER A 110 11.62 -30.29 -17.63
C SER A 110 12.06 -29.54 -16.37
N PHE A 111 11.42 -28.43 -16.04
CA PHE A 111 11.65 -27.69 -14.80
C PHE A 111 11.02 -28.38 -13.57
N SER A 112 11.49 -28.01 -12.38
CA SER A 112 10.81 -28.33 -11.11
C SER A 112 9.44 -27.67 -11.01
N GLU A 113 8.53 -28.25 -10.21
CA GLU A 113 7.12 -27.80 -10.11
C GLU A 113 6.97 -26.35 -9.66
N ASN A 114 7.87 -25.85 -8.80
CA ASN A 114 7.88 -24.45 -8.39
C ASN A 114 8.15 -23.47 -9.55
N ILE A 115 9.02 -23.83 -10.51
CA ILE A 115 9.27 -23.03 -11.72
C ILE A 115 8.13 -23.18 -12.72
N LYS A 116 7.55 -24.38 -12.84
CA LYS A 116 6.36 -24.58 -13.67
C LYS A 116 5.17 -23.73 -13.19
N ASP A 117 4.96 -23.59 -11.88
CA ASP A 117 3.96 -22.67 -11.33
C ASP A 117 4.24 -21.22 -11.76
N ILE A 118 5.48 -20.75 -11.64
CA ILE A 118 5.89 -19.41 -12.10
C ILE A 118 5.56 -19.22 -13.59
N ILE A 119 5.98 -20.15 -14.46
CA ILE A 119 5.74 -20.10 -15.91
C ILE A 119 4.23 -20.11 -16.23
N ALA A 120 3.46 -20.93 -15.52
CA ALA A 120 2.02 -21.05 -15.71
C ALA A 120 1.28 -19.76 -15.34
N LYS A 121 1.74 -19.02 -14.32
CA LYS A 121 1.15 -17.73 -13.93
C LYS A 121 1.34 -16.63 -14.96
N PHE A 122 2.43 -16.68 -15.73
CA PHE A 122 2.62 -15.84 -16.93
C PHE A 122 1.80 -16.31 -18.13
N LYS A 123 1.21 -17.51 -18.08
CA LYS A 123 0.56 -18.16 -19.23
C LYS A 123 1.49 -18.23 -20.45
N PHE A 124 2.79 -18.37 -20.22
CA PHE A 124 3.79 -18.20 -21.28
C PHE A 124 3.69 -19.26 -22.37
N LYS A 125 3.27 -20.48 -22.04
CA LYS A 125 3.00 -21.55 -23.02
C LYS A 125 1.98 -21.12 -24.09
N ASN A 126 1.00 -20.30 -23.73
CA ASN A 126 -0.01 -19.81 -24.67
C ASN A 126 0.57 -18.84 -25.70
N GLN A 127 1.76 -18.28 -25.44
CA GLN A 127 2.45 -17.38 -26.37
C GLN A 127 3.28 -18.15 -27.40
N LEU A 128 3.57 -19.43 -27.16
CA LEU A 128 4.47 -20.21 -28.02
C LEU A 128 3.90 -20.38 -29.43
N ASP A 129 2.59 -20.56 -29.57
CA ASP A 129 1.95 -20.73 -30.87
C ASP A 129 2.07 -19.42 -31.69
N THR A 130 1.81 -18.27 -31.07
CA THR A 130 1.99 -16.96 -31.73
C THR A 130 3.46 -16.69 -32.09
N LEU A 131 4.41 -17.05 -31.22
CA LEU A 131 5.84 -16.88 -31.50
C LEU A 131 6.34 -17.78 -32.65
N ASP A 132 5.75 -18.97 -32.78
CA ASP A 132 6.10 -19.96 -33.81
C ASP A 132 5.46 -19.61 -35.16
N GLU A 133 4.16 -19.28 -35.18
CA GLU A 133 3.44 -18.84 -36.38
C GLU A 133 4.06 -17.59 -37.02
N ALA A 134 4.54 -16.66 -36.18
CA ALA A 134 5.25 -15.47 -36.63
C ALA A 134 6.74 -15.71 -36.94
N ASN A 135 7.25 -16.93 -36.71
CA ASN A 135 8.65 -17.33 -36.91
C ASN A 135 9.67 -16.43 -36.17
N ILE A 136 9.34 -16.03 -34.94
CA ILE A 136 10.19 -15.16 -34.10
C ILE A 136 10.72 -15.84 -32.84
N LEU A 137 10.29 -17.07 -32.52
CA LEU A 137 10.70 -17.79 -31.31
C LEU A 137 12.23 -17.90 -31.18
N TYR A 138 12.91 -18.30 -32.26
CA TYR A 138 14.37 -18.39 -32.30
C TYR A 138 15.02 -17.04 -31.98
N GLY A 139 14.57 -15.97 -32.64
CA GLY A 139 15.13 -14.62 -32.44
C GLY A 139 14.92 -14.11 -31.01
N VAL A 140 13.79 -14.43 -30.38
CA VAL A 140 13.53 -14.08 -28.98
C VAL A 140 14.53 -14.80 -28.06
N ILE A 141 14.71 -16.11 -28.22
CA ILE A 141 15.66 -16.89 -27.41
C ILE A 141 17.10 -16.37 -27.64
N GLU A 142 17.48 -16.12 -28.89
CA GLU A 142 18.79 -15.58 -29.27
C GLU A 142 19.08 -14.25 -28.59
N LYS A 143 18.11 -13.31 -28.60
CA LYS A 143 18.25 -12.02 -27.93
C LYS A 143 18.49 -12.17 -26.43
N PHE A 144 17.76 -13.05 -25.74
CA PHE A 144 17.98 -13.26 -24.30
C PHE A 144 19.27 -14.02 -23.98
N CYS A 145 19.83 -14.78 -24.93
CA CYS A 145 21.13 -15.44 -24.80
C CYS A 145 22.31 -14.56 -25.27
N SER A 146 22.05 -13.38 -25.81
CA SER A 146 23.06 -12.47 -26.33
C SER A 146 24.10 -12.08 -25.27
N SER A 147 25.38 -12.18 -25.63
CA SER A 147 26.52 -11.76 -24.81
C SER A 147 26.54 -10.27 -24.46
N LYS A 148 25.73 -9.44 -25.14
CA LYS A 148 25.56 -7.99 -24.86
C LYS A 148 24.89 -7.69 -23.52
N ILE A 149 24.23 -8.68 -22.91
CA ILE A 149 23.64 -8.56 -21.59
C ILE A 149 24.18 -9.66 -20.67
N ASN A 150 24.23 -9.34 -19.39
CA ASN A 150 24.58 -10.31 -18.36
C ASN A 150 23.51 -10.34 -17.29
N LEU A 151 22.72 -11.41 -17.28
CA LEU A 151 21.77 -11.73 -16.23
C LEU A 151 22.35 -12.72 -15.22
N SER A 152 23.65 -13.01 -15.22
CA SER A 152 24.34 -13.82 -14.20
C SER A 152 24.75 -12.98 -13.00
N ILE A 153 24.94 -13.61 -11.84
CA ILE A 153 25.65 -12.99 -10.70
C ILE A 153 27.15 -12.83 -10.97
N ASN A 154 27.71 -13.62 -11.90
CA ASN A 154 29.12 -13.60 -12.22
C ASN A 154 29.40 -12.60 -13.34
N PRO A 155 30.53 -11.87 -13.31
CA PRO A 155 30.91 -11.00 -14.43
C PRO A 155 31.26 -11.81 -15.68
N VAL A 156 31.04 -11.21 -16.85
CA VAL A 156 31.53 -11.70 -18.13
C VAL A 156 32.90 -11.05 -18.39
N LEU A 157 33.90 -11.86 -18.67
CA LEU A 157 35.28 -11.44 -18.90
C LEU A 157 35.67 -11.59 -20.39
N ASP A 158 36.57 -10.75 -20.87
CA ASP A 158 37.24 -10.95 -22.17
C ASP A 158 38.38 -11.97 -22.05
N ASP A 159 38.99 -12.35 -23.19
CA ASP A 159 40.14 -13.28 -23.24
C ASP A 159 41.36 -12.78 -22.43
N LYS A 160 41.39 -11.50 -22.06
CA LYS A 160 42.45 -10.87 -21.28
C LYS A 160 42.08 -10.73 -19.79
N GLY A 161 40.92 -11.23 -19.38
CA GLY A 161 40.41 -11.17 -18.01
C GLY A 161 39.77 -9.85 -17.60
N ASN A 162 39.53 -8.91 -18.53
CA ASN A 162 38.85 -7.65 -18.24
C ASN A 162 37.34 -7.86 -18.18
N ILE A 163 36.67 -7.19 -17.24
CA ILE A 163 35.21 -7.25 -17.11
C ILE A 163 34.55 -6.52 -18.28
N ILE A 164 33.90 -7.28 -19.17
CA ILE A 164 33.03 -6.74 -20.24
C ILE A 164 31.68 -6.34 -19.64
N HIS A 165 31.08 -7.25 -18.87
CA HIS A 165 29.81 -7.01 -18.19
C HIS A 165 29.93 -7.38 -16.71
N LYS A 166 29.55 -6.46 -15.83
CA LYS A 166 29.46 -6.75 -14.39
C LYS A 166 28.41 -7.83 -14.14
N GLY A 167 28.59 -8.58 -13.07
CA GLY A 167 27.55 -9.47 -12.56
C GLY A 167 26.33 -8.67 -12.08
N LEU A 168 25.14 -9.19 -12.36
CA LEU A 168 23.87 -8.68 -11.88
C LEU A 168 23.52 -9.36 -10.55
N SER A 169 23.67 -8.61 -9.46
CA SER A 169 23.27 -9.06 -8.11
C SER A 169 21.76 -9.31 -8.03
N ASN A 170 21.30 -10.04 -7.02
CA ASN A 170 19.87 -10.27 -6.81
C ASN A 170 19.11 -8.95 -6.59
N LEU A 171 19.70 -8.02 -5.84
CA LEU A 171 19.18 -6.67 -5.70
C LEU A 171 19.08 -5.94 -7.06
N GLY A 172 20.15 -6.01 -7.87
CA GLY A 172 20.15 -5.47 -9.23
C GLY A 172 19.09 -6.08 -10.13
N MET A 173 18.84 -7.38 -10.01
CA MET A 173 17.77 -8.07 -10.74
C MET A 173 16.38 -7.57 -10.34
N GLY A 174 16.17 -7.32 -9.04
CA GLY A 174 14.95 -6.67 -8.54
C GLY A 174 14.70 -5.33 -9.24
N TYR A 175 15.73 -4.48 -9.36
CA TYR A 175 15.63 -3.21 -10.10
C TYR A 175 15.29 -3.40 -11.58
N VAL A 176 15.88 -4.40 -12.25
CA VAL A 176 15.57 -4.67 -13.66
C VAL A 176 14.09 -5.04 -13.82
N PHE A 177 13.55 -5.93 -12.96
CA PHE A 177 12.13 -6.30 -13.03
C PHE A 177 11.18 -5.14 -12.72
N GLU A 178 11.49 -4.36 -11.69
CA GLU A 178 10.72 -3.16 -11.32
C GLU A 178 10.63 -2.18 -12.48
N GLU A 179 11.76 -1.88 -13.11
CA GLU A 179 11.82 -0.94 -14.24
C GLU A 179 11.15 -1.48 -15.50
N LEU A 180 11.25 -2.79 -15.78
CA LEU A 180 10.54 -3.42 -16.90
C LEU A 180 9.02 -3.30 -16.73
N ILE A 181 8.49 -3.63 -15.55
CA ILE A 181 7.04 -3.52 -15.32
C ILE A 181 6.60 -2.06 -15.34
N ARG A 182 7.39 -1.16 -14.74
CA ARG A 182 7.09 0.29 -14.80
C ARG A 182 6.94 0.75 -16.24
N LYS A 183 7.90 0.40 -17.12
CA LYS A 183 7.81 0.72 -18.56
C LYS A 183 6.56 0.13 -19.22
N PHE A 184 6.21 -1.13 -18.95
CA PHE A 184 5.00 -1.73 -19.51
C PHE A 184 3.72 -1.02 -19.07
N ASN A 185 3.63 -0.63 -17.79
CA ASN A 185 2.46 0.09 -17.29
C ASN A 185 2.36 1.49 -17.89
N GLU A 186 3.48 2.21 -18.02
CA GLU A 186 3.54 3.52 -18.69
C GLU A 186 3.11 3.43 -20.16
N GLU A 187 3.49 2.38 -20.90
CA GLU A 187 3.08 2.22 -22.30
C GLU A 187 1.60 1.83 -22.48
N ASN A 188 0.99 1.21 -21.47
CA ASN A 188 -0.40 0.77 -21.51
C ASN A 188 -1.41 1.81 -21.02
N ASN A 189 -0.96 3.00 -20.59
CA ASN A 189 -1.79 3.96 -19.84
C ASN A 189 -2.50 3.33 -18.63
N GLU A 190 -1.97 2.21 -18.11
CA GLU A 190 -2.35 1.67 -16.82
C GLU A 190 -1.68 2.51 -15.72
N GLU A 191 -2.23 2.52 -14.51
CA GLU A 191 -1.62 3.27 -13.40
C GLU A 191 -0.20 2.74 -13.14
N ALA A 192 0.81 3.51 -13.58
CA ALA A 192 2.20 3.12 -13.48
C ALA A 192 2.61 2.95 -12.02
N GLY A 193 2.76 1.70 -11.57
CA GLY A 193 3.34 1.37 -10.26
C GLY A 193 2.35 0.90 -9.19
N GLU A 194 1.13 0.47 -9.55
CA GLU A 194 0.16 -0.13 -8.60
C GLU A 194 0.71 -1.29 -7.75
N HIS A 195 1.81 -1.91 -8.17
CA HIS A 195 2.42 -3.08 -7.52
C HIS A 195 3.82 -2.81 -6.93
N PHE A 196 4.27 -1.54 -6.89
CA PHE A 196 5.61 -1.19 -6.42
C PHE A 196 5.62 -0.05 -5.43
N THR A 197 6.38 -0.27 -4.36
CA THR A 197 6.69 0.77 -3.38
C THR A 197 8.07 1.34 -3.70
N PRO A 198 8.24 2.67 -3.82
CA PRO A 198 9.56 3.28 -4.01
C PRO A 198 10.55 2.81 -2.93
N ARG A 199 11.80 2.58 -3.33
CA ARG A 199 12.82 1.97 -2.46
C ARG A 199 13.10 2.80 -1.21
N GLU A 200 13.10 4.12 -1.35
CA GLU A 200 13.30 5.04 -0.23
C GLU A 200 12.15 5.00 0.79
N ILE A 201 10.93 4.64 0.37
CA ILE A 201 9.79 4.45 1.26
C ILE A 201 9.91 3.11 1.99
N ILE A 202 10.29 2.04 1.27
CA ILE A 202 10.60 0.75 1.89
C ILE A 202 11.68 0.92 2.95
N GLU A 203 12.77 1.61 2.60
CA GLU A 203 13.88 1.88 3.51
C GLU A 203 13.44 2.67 4.74
N LEU A 204 12.61 3.72 4.58
CA LEU A 204 12.06 4.42 5.72
C LEU A 204 11.22 3.48 6.61
N MET A 205 10.36 2.64 6.02
CA MET A 205 9.54 1.70 6.79
C MET A 205 10.39 0.68 7.55
N THR A 206 11.47 0.14 6.96
CA THR A 206 12.37 -0.78 7.65
C THR A 206 13.06 -0.11 8.84
N HIS A 207 13.50 1.15 8.70
CA HIS A 207 14.06 1.93 9.82
C HIS A 207 13.05 2.07 10.97
N LEU A 208 11.82 2.47 10.68
CA LEU A 208 10.76 2.69 11.67
C LEU A 208 10.30 1.40 12.37
N VAL A 209 10.30 0.27 11.67
CA VAL A 209 9.86 -1.02 12.22
C VAL A 209 10.95 -1.66 13.09
N PHE A 210 12.19 -1.71 12.60
CA PHE A 210 13.23 -2.55 13.20
C PHE A 210 14.16 -1.81 14.17
N LEU A 211 14.50 -0.54 13.94
CA LEU A 211 15.43 0.19 14.81
C LEU A 211 14.97 0.34 16.27
N PRO A 212 13.67 0.53 16.58
CA PRO A 212 13.19 0.58 17.96
C PRO A 212 13.47 -0.71 18.76
N VAL A 213 13.67 -1.84 18.06
CA VAL A 213 13.85 -3.16 18.65
C VAL A 213 15.15 -3.83 18.24
N LYS A 214 16.09 -3.08 17.63
CA LYS A 214 17.34 -3.61 17.04
C LYS A 214 18.16 -4.49 17.97
N GLU A 215 18.18 -4.17 19.27
CA GLU A 215 18.95 -4.94 20.26
C GLU A 215 18.33 -6.31 20.55
N ARG A 216 17.01 -6.45 20.38
CA ARG A 216 16.33 -7.75 20.51
C ARG A 216 16.53 -8.62 19.27
N LEU A 217 16.82 -8.01 18.13
CA LEU A 217 16.91 -8.71 16.84
C LEU A 217 18.24 -9.40 16.59
N LYS A 218 19.22 -9.35 17.51
CA LYS A 218 20.58 -9.86 17.24
C LYS A 218 20.62 -11.36 16.93
N GLU A 219 19.79 -12.14 17.59
CA GLU A 219 19.69 -13.60 17.45
C GLU A 219 18.22 -14.03 17.56
N GLY A 220 17.94 -15.29 17.21
CA GLY A 220 16.62 -15.89 17.27
C GLY A 220 16.04 -16.22 15.89
N ILE A 221 14.72 -16.38 15.85
CA ILE A 221 13.96 -16.67 14.63
C ILE A 221 12.84 -15.63 14.54
N TYR A 222 12.81 -14.89 13.43
CA TYR A 222 11.80 -13.87 13.18
C TYR A 222 11.09 -14.11 11.86
N THR A 223 9.83 -13.68 11.83
CA THR A 223 8.93 -13.86 10.70
C THR A 223 8.46 -12.50 10.21
N ILE A 224 8.55 -12.27 8.89
CA ILE A 224 8.15 -11.04 8.22
C ILE A 224 7.03 -11.37 7.23
N TYR A 225 5.97 -10.59 7.25
CA TYR A 225 4.81 -10.79 6.39
C TYR A 225 4.38 -9.51 5.66
N ASP A 226 4.07 -9.66 4.38
CA ASP A 226 3.43 -8.63 3.55
C ASP A 226 2.17 -9.22 2.90
N ASN A 227 1.02 -8.62 3.19
CA ASN A 227 -0.28 -9.12 2.77
C ASN A 227 -0.75 -8.58 1.41
N ALA A 228 0.07 -7.76 0.76
CA ALA A 228 -0.08 -7.32 -0.62
C ALA A 228 1.33 -7.19 -1.22
N CYS A 229 2.04 -8.32 -1.28
CA CYS A 229 3.51 -8.30 -1.34
C CYS A 229 4.10 -7.78 -2.64
N GLY A 230 3.29 -7.61 -3.69
CA GLY A 230 3.76 -7.19 -4.99
C GLY A 230 4.90 -8.09 -5.45
N SER A 231 5.98 -7.48 -5.94
CA SER A 231 7.19 -8.18 -6.40
C SER A 231 8.04 -8.76 -5.27
N GLY A 232 7.67 -8.56 -4.00
CA GLY A 232 8.42 -9.04 -2.84
C GLY A 232 9.55 -8.12 -2.37
N GLY A 233 9.72 -6.93 -2.98
CA GLY A 233 10.78 -5.99 -2.62
C GLY A 233 10.80 -5.65 -1.12
N MET A 234 9.63 -5.36 -0.53
CA MET A 234 9.53 -5.01 0.89
C MET A 234 9.98 -6.15 1.82
N LEU A 235 9.70 -7.40 1.45
CA LEU A 235 10.11 -8.58 2.20
C LEU A 235 11.63 -8.75 2.18
N THR A 236 12.24 -8.63 1.00
CA THR A 236 13.69 -8.87 0.86
C THR A 236 14.50 -7.74 1.45
N GLU A 237 14.12 -6.48 1.21
CA GLU A 237 14.81 -5.33 1.83
C GLU A 237 14.71 -5.37 3.35
N SER A 238 13.60 -5.87 3.91
CA SER A 238 13.47 -6.03 5.35
C SER A 238 14.46 -7.06 5.90
N LYS A 239 14.62 -8.21 5.22
CA LYS A 239 15.62 -9.22 5.62
C LYS A 239 17.04 -8.65 5.49
N ASP A 240 17.34 -7.99 4.38
CA ASP A 240 18.66 -7.43 4.12
C ASP A 240 18.98 -6.35 5.16
N PHE A 241 18.05 -5.44 5.48
CA PHE A 241 18.25 -4.42 6.52
C PHE A 241 18.58 -5.02 7.91
N ILE A 242 17.94 -6.13 8.27
CA ILE A 242 18.17 -6.81 9.54
C ILE A 242 19.52 -7.53 9.55
N THR A 243 19.88 -8.19 8.44
CA THR A 243 20.98 -9.17 8.38
C THR A 243 22.27 -8.63 7.78
N ASP A 244 22.25 -7.47 7.11
CA ASP A 244 23.42 -6.87 6.48
C ASP A 244 24.58 -6.73 7.49
N PRO A 245 25.73 -7.39 7.24
CA PRO A 245 26.92 -7.31 8.10
C PRO A 245 27.47 -5.89 8.23
N GLN A 246 27.22 -5.02 7.25
CA GLN A 246 27.62 -3.61 7.26
C GLN A 246 26.48 -2.68 7.71
N GLY A 247 25.27 -3.21 7.87
CA GLY A 247 24.07 -2.45 8.21
C GLY A 247 23.97 -2.04 9.67
N LEU A 248 22.83 -1.47 10.05
CA LEU A 248 22.61 -0.91 11.40
C LEU A 248 22.33 -1.99 12.47
N ILE A 249 21.77 -3.13 12.07
CA ILE A 249 21.34 -4.19 13.01
C ILE A 249 22.35 -5.33 13.10
N LYS A 250 22.89 -5.80 11.96
CA LYS A 250 23.91 -6.86 11.89
C LYS A 250 23.47 -8.14 12.61
N SER A 251 22.23 -8.54 12.38
CA SER A 251 21.64 -9.72 13.01
C SER A 251 22.21 -11.02 12.46
N LYS A 252 22.32 -12.03 13.31
CA LYS A 252 22.56 -13.44 12.94
C LYS A 252 21.28 -14.30 13.04
N ALA A 253 20.13 -13.67 13.27
CA ALA A 253 18.86 -14.35 13.40
C ALA A 253 18.42 -15.01 12.07
N SER A 254 17.63 -16.07 12.19
CA SER A 254 16.96 -16.65 11.02
C SER A 254 15.70 -15.84 10.70
N ILE A 255 15.62 -15.31 9.48
CA ILE A 255 14.49 -14.49 9.03
C ILE A 255 13.71 -15.28 7.99
N HIS A 256 12.42 -15.49 8.26
CA HIS A 256 11.49 -16.17 7.35
C HIS A 256 10.50 -15.19 6.75
N LEU A 257 10.42 -15.17 5.42
CA LEU A 257 9.57 -14.27 4.65
C LEU A 257 8.27 -14.97 4.26
N TYR A 258 7.17 -14.24 4.34
CA TYR A 258 5.82 -14.68 3.96
C TYR A 258 5.13 -13.57 3.17
N GLY A 259 4.39 -13.94 2.14
CA GLY A 259 3.75 -12.98 1.26
C GLY A 259 2.46 -13.53 0.66
N GLN A 260 1.53 -12.64 0.32
CA GLN A 260 0.38 -12.98 -0.49
C GLN A 260 0.12 -11.90 -1.55
N GLU A 261 -0.18 -12.34 -2.78
CA GLU A 261 -0.40 -11.47 -3.93
C GLU A 261 -1.55 -12.02 -4.81
N ILE A 262 -2.40 -11.11 -5.28
CA ILE A 262 -3.58 -11.43 -6.09
C ILE A 262 -3.28 -11.39 -7.60
N ASN A 263 -2.31 -10.56 -8.02
CA ASN A 263 -1.86 -10.49 -9.40
C ASN A 263 -0.95 -11.68 -9.73
N PRO A 264 -1.30 -12.50 -10.74
CA PRO A 264 -0.54 -13.71 -11.06
C PRO A 264 0.89 -13.44 -11.53
N GLU A 265 1.11 -12.41 -12.34
CA GLU A 265 2.45 -12.06 -12.86
C GLU A 265 3.34 -11.54 -11.73
N THR A 266 2.79 -10.66 -10.90
CA THR A 266 3.52 -10.09 -9.77
C THR A 266 3.86 -11.17 -8.72
N TYR A 267 2.92 -12.08 -8.44
CA TYR A 267 3.16 -13.28 -7.63
C TYR A 267 4.31 -14.12 -8.20
N ALA A 268 4.32 -14.35 -9.52
CA ALA A 268 5.34 -15.17 -10.17
C ALA A 268 6.74 -14.54 -10.04
N ILE A 269 6.83 -13.21 -10.13
CA ILE A 269 8.07 -12.45 -9.91
C ILE A 269 8.54 -12.57 -8.47
N CYS A 270 7.66 -12.34 -7.50
CA CYS A 270 7.97 -12.48 -6.08
C CYS A 270 8.47 -13.89 -5.77
N LYS A 271 7.76 -14.93 -6.24
CA LYS A 271 8.15 -16.32 -6.04
C LYS A 271 9.49 -16.66 -6.70
N ALA A 272 9.75 -16.15 -7.90
CA ALA A 272 11.03 -16.32 -8.58
C ALA A 272 12.18 -15.66 -7.79
N ASP A 273 12.00 -14.44 -7.31
CA ASP A 273 13.01 -13.71 -6.54
C ASP A 273 13.33 -14.42 -5.21
N MET A 274 12.30 -14.86 -4.48
CA MET A 274 12.47 -15.66 -3.25
C MET A 274 13.27 -16.93 -3.52
N LEU A 275 12.95 -17.64 -4.61
CA LEU A 275 13.61 -18.87 -4.98
C LEU A 275 15.08 -18.66 -5.36
N ILE A 276 15.39 -17.62 -6.13
CA ILE A 276 16.74 -17.24 -6.54
C ILE A 276 17.60 -16.85 -5.32
N LYS A 277 16.99 -16.18 -4.33
CA LYS A 277 17.65 -15.79 -3.07
C LYS A 277 17.75 -16.96 -2.07
N GLY A 278 17.22 -18.14 -2.39
CA GLY A 278 17.28 -19.33 -1.54
C GLY A 278 16.24 -19.35 -0.41
N GLU A 279 15.27 -18.42 -0.42
CA GLU A 279 14.16 -18.39 0.51
C GLU A 279 13.20 -19.57 0.28
N ASN A 280 12.16 -19.68 1.11
CA ASN A 280 11.12 -20.67 0.90
C ASN A 280 10.03 -20.12 -0.05
N PRO A 281 9.95 -20.56 -1.32
CA PRO A 281 8.96 -20.05 -2.26
C PRO A 281 7.52 -20.42 -1.86
N ASP A 282 7.32 -21.47 -1.06
CA ASP A 282 5.99 -21.92 -0.63
C ASP A 282 5.35 -20.97 0.39
N ASN A 283 6.13 -20.05 0.98
CA ASN A 283 5.62 -19.02 1.86
C ASN A 283 4.98 -17.86 1.09
N ILE A 284 5.16 -17.79 -0.23
CA ILE A 284 4.49 -16.82 -1.10
C ILE A 284 3.23 -17.47 -1.65
N LYS A 285 2.09 -16.83 -1.42
CA LYS A 285 0.78 -17.37 -1.77
C LYS A 285 0.10 -16.53 -2.86
N TYR A 286 -0.57 -17.22 -3.77
CA TYR A 286 -1.39 -16.62 -4.82
C TYR A 286 -2.86 -16.63 -4.39
N GLY A 287 -3.51 -15.46 -4.44
CA GLY A 287 -4.94 -15.31 -4.13
C GLY A 287 -5.23 -14.02 -3.36
N SER A 288 -6.51 -13.69 -3.19
CA SER A 288 -6.91 -12.51 -2.43
C SER A 288 -6.62 -12.66 -0.93
N THR A 289 -5.90 -11.71 -0.34
CA THR A 289 -5.68 -11.66 1.12
C THR A 289 -6.99 -11.52 1.91
N LEU A 290 -7.99 -10.84 1.33
CA LEU A 290 -9.24 -10.55 2.03
C LEU A 290 -10.18 -11.75 1.98
N SER A 291 -10.48 -12.29 0.80
CA SER A 291 -11.46 -13.38 0.63
C SER A 291 -10.86 -14.79 0.63
N ASP A 292 -9.55 -14.95 0.40
CA ASP A 292 -8.88 -16.24 0.27
C ASP A 292 -7.53 -16.26 1.02
N ASP A 293 -7.59 -16.10 2.35
CA ASP A 293 -6.39 -16.04 3.21
C ASP A 293 -5.63 -17.37 3.23
N LYS A 294 -4.56 -17.45 2.43
CA LYS A 294 -3.74 -18.65 2.30
C LYS A 294 -2.72 -18.83 3.42
N LEU A 295 -2.57 -17.83 4.29
CA LEU A 295 -1.66 -17.86 5.43
C LEU A 295 -2.41 -18.02 6.76
N GLY A 296 -3.75 -17.98 6.73
CA GLY A 296 -4.66 -18.38 7.80
C GLY A 296 -4.24 -17.86 9.18
N ASN A 297 -4.06 -18.78 10.13
CA ASN A 297 -3.79 -18.47 11.54
C ASN A 297 -2.33 -18.17 11.87
N LEU A 298 -1.42 -18.12 10.88
CA LEU A 298 -0.03 -17.77 11.12
C LEU A 298 0.07 -16.36 11.75
N LYS A 299 1.01 -16.22 12.69
CA LYS A 299 1.28 -14.97 13.39
C LYS A 299 2.71 -14.50 13.13
N PHE A 300 2.89 -13.20 12.98
CA PHE A 300 4.14 -12.62 12.49
C PHE A 300 4.77 -11.63 13.48
N ASP A 301 6.09 -11.59 13.54
CA ASP A 301 6.81 -10.61 14.38
C ASP A 301 6.77 -9.22 13.74
N PHE A 302 6.93 -9.19 12.42
CA PHE A 302 6.98 -7.97 11.64
C PHE A 302 6.07 -8.05 10.44
N MET A 303 5.39 -6.96 10.13
CA MET A 303 4.58 -6.89 8.94
C MET A 303 4.74 -5.52 8.29
N LEU A 304 5.01 -5.50 7.00
CA LEU A 304 5.17 -4.28 6.24
C LEU A 304 4.35 -4.43 4.98
N THR A 305 3.55 -3.43 4.62
CA THR A 305 2.76 -3.48 3.39
C THR A 305 2.44 -2.11 2.82
N ASN A 306 2.20 -2.09 1.51
CA ASN A 306 1.58 -0.98 0.79
C ASN A 306 0.34 -1.53 0.08
N PRO A 307 -0.81 -1.60 0.77
CA PRO A 307 -2.00 -2.22 0.23
C PRO A 307 -2.62 -1.32 -0.86
N PRO A 308 -3.45 -1.89 -1.75
CA PRO A 308 -4.20 -1.07 -2.69
C PRO A 308 -5.16 -0.12 -1.92
N TYR A 309 -4.97 1.19 -2.08
CA TYR A 309 -5.84 2.20 -1.50
C TYR A 309 -6.68 2.90 -2.57
N GLY A 310 -7.93 3.25 -2.23
CA GLY A 310 -8.89 3.84 -3.17
C GLY A 310 -9.47 2.87 -4.21
N LYS A 311 -9.21 1.56 -4.07
CA LYS A 311 -9.76 0.52 -4.94
C LYS A 311 -10.98 -0.16 -4.32
N SER A 312 -11.91 -0.54 -5.19
CA SER A 312 -13.05 -1.37 -4.82
C SER A 312 -12.59 -2.76 -4.40
N TRP A 313 -13.19 -3.28 -3.32
CA TRP A 313 -13.05 -4.66 -2.85
C TRP A 313 -14.40 -5.40 -2.87
N GLU A 314 -15.34 -4.96 -3.71
CA GLU A 314 -16.69 -5.52 -3.83
C GLU A 314 -16.69 -7.04 -4.13
N LYS A 315 -15.73 -7.51 -4.93
CA LYS A 315 -15.56 -8.95 -5.19
C LYS A 315 -15.23 -9.71 -3.91
N ASP A 316 -14.27 -9.23 -3.14
CA ASP A 316 -13.89 -9.84 -1.87
C ASP A 316 -15.04 -9.82 -0.86
N GLN A 317 -15.80 -8.72 -0.79
CA GLN A 317 -17.00 -8.65 0.04
C GLN A 317 -18.01 -9.73 -0.30
N LYS A 318 -18.28 -9.92 -1.60
CA LYS A 318 -19.21 -10.94 -2.09
C LYS A 318 -18.70 -12.34 -1.77
N ASP A 319 -17.43 -12.62 -2.01
CA ASP A 319 -16.81 -13.92 -1.77
C ASP A 319 -16.77 -14.25 -0.26
N LEU A 320 -16.69 -13.23 0.61
CA LEU A 320 -16.80 -13.35 2.06
C LEU A 320 -18.26 -13.47 2.58
N GLY A 321 -19.26 -13.41 1.69
CA GLY A 321 -20.68 -13.44 2.07
C GLY A 321 -21.13 -12.22 2.89
N ILE A 322 -20.48 -11.07 2.69
CA ILE A 322 -20.82 -9.83 3.39
C ILE A 322 -22.01 -9.18 2.68
N ASP A 323 -23.19 -9.30 3.30
CA ASP A 323 -24.44 -8.73 2.78
C ASP A 323 -24.65 -7.26 3.22
N LYS A 324 -25.73 -6.63 2.75
CA LYS A 324 -26.12 -5.24 3.07
C LYS A 324 -26.19 -4.90 4.56
N LYS A 325 -26.32 -5.90 5.44
CA LYS A 325 -26.33 -5.72 6.90
C LYS A 325 -24.94 -5.55 7.52
N LYS A 326 -23.85 -5.68 6.74
CA LYS A 326 -22.45 -5.67 7.21
C LYS A 326 -22.16 -6.77 8.25
N ASP A 327 -22.82 -7.92 8.15
CA ASP A 327 -22.46 -9.10 8.95
C ASP A 327 -21.40 -9.91 8.19
N CYS A 328 -20.31 -10.26 8.85
CA CYS A 328 -19.26 -11.14 8.34
C CYS A 328 -19.01 -12.24 9.36
N GLN A 329 -18.83 -13.49 8.94
CA GLN A 329 -18.47 -14.61 9.83
C GLN A 329 -16.96 -14.71 10.04
N ASP A 330 -16.17 -14.01 9.22
CA ASP A 330 -14.72 -14.01 9.35
C ASP A 330 -14.30 -13.21 10.59
N LEU A 331 -13.61 -13.89 11.52
CA LEU A 331 -13.17 -13.31 12.79
C LEU A 331 -12.22 -12.11 12.61
N ARG A 332 -11.51 -12.02 11.47
CA ARG A 332 -10.60 -10.91 11.16
C ARG A 332 -11.34 -9.58 11.01
N PHE A 333 -12.62 -9.62 10.63
CA PHE A 333 -13.39 -8.44 10.22
C PHE A 333 -14.52 -8.05 11.18
N GLN A 334 -14.58 -8.68 12.36
CA GLN A 334 -15.60 -8.39 13.39
C GLN A 334 -15.53 -6.97 13.96
N VAL A 335 -14.36 -6.34 13.90
CA VAL A 335 -14.17 -4.96 14.35
C VAL A 335 -14.96 -3.98 13.51
N GLY A 336 -15.08 -4.24 12.21
CA GLY A 336 -15.79 -3.36 11.29
C GLY A 336 -15.52 -3.71 9.84
N ILE A 337 -16.48 -3.34 8.99
CA ILE A 337 -16.44 -3.58 7.55
C ILE A 337 -16.56 -2.23 6.84
N THR A 338 -15.53 -1.90 6.06
CA THR A 338 -15.50 -0.64 5.29
C THR A 338 -16.47 -0.65 4.12
N SER A 339 -16.73 0.52 3.54
CA SER A 339 -17.47 0.60 2.29
C SER A 339 -16.75 -0.18 1.17
N LYS A 340 -17.52 -0.69 0.22
CA LYS A 340 -17.00 -1.48 -0.90
C LYS A 340 -15.98 -0.73 -1.77
N SER A 341 -16.02 0.60 -1.76
CA SER A 341 -15.15 1.47 -2.55
C SER A 341 -13.77 1.68 -1.95
N ASP A 342 -13.54 1.28 -0.69
CA ASP A 342 -12.26 1.49 -0.01
C ASP A 342 -11.94 0.36 0.97
N GLY A 343 -11.10 -0.57 0.52
CA GLY A 343 -10.70 -1.77 1.27
C GLY A 343 -9.43 -1.62 2.10
N GLN A 344 -8.75 -0.47 2.13
CA GLN A 344 -7.39 -0.39 2.68
C GLN A 344 -7.31 -0.76 4.17
N MET A 345 -8.32 -0.40 4.97
CA MET A 345 -8.36 -0.74 6.39
C MET A 345 -8.69 -2.22 6.63
N MET A 346 -9.24 -2.93 5.64
CA MET A 346 -9.47 -4.37 5.71
C MET A 346 -8.14 -5.14 5.65
N PHE A 347 -7.19 -4.68 4.84
CA PHE A 347 -5.82 -5.21 4.85
C PHE A 347 -5.15 -4.98 6.21
N LEU A 348 -5.36 -3.80 6.82
CA LEU A 348 -4.83 -3.52 8.15
C LEU A 348 -5.45 -4.43 9.23
N LEU A 349 -6.77 -4.68 9.19
CA LEU A 349 -7.43 -5.65 10.07
C LEU A 349 -6.86 -7.07 9.90
N ASN A 350 -6.59 -7.49 8.66
CA ASN A 350 -5.91 -8.76 8.40
C ASN A 350 -4.54 -8.83 9.12
N MET A 351 -3.74 -7.76 9.06
CA MET A 351 -2.44 -7.71 9.77
C MET A 351 -2.63 -7.73 11.30
N LEU A 352 -3.57 -6.95 11.84
CA LEU A 352 -3.87 -6.95 13.28
C LEU A 352 -4.26 -8.35 13.77
N SER A 353 -5.07 -9.06 12.99
CA SER A 353 -5.46 -10.43 13.31
C SER A 353 -4.28 -11.39 13.38
N LYS A 354 -3.15 -11.09 12.70
CA LYS A 354 -1.94 -11.90 12.62
C LYS A 354 -0.83 -11.44 13.56
N MET A 355 -1.11 -10.53 14.50
CA MET A 355 -0.17 -10.17 15.55
C MET A 355 0.08 -11.33 16.52
N LYS A 356 1.35 -11.52 16.92
CA LYS A 356 1.74 -12.37 18.05
C LYS A 356 1.36 -11.68 19.35
N LEU A 357 0.72 -12.40 20.25
CA LEU A 357 0.44 -11.90 21.60
C LEU A 357 1.75 -11.61 22.34
N VAL A 358 1.74 -10.64 23.25
CA VAL A 358 2.90 -10.37 24.12
C VAL A 358 2.87 -11.37 25.27
N THR A 359 3.78 -12.33 25.25
CA THR A 359 3.92 -13.37 26.29
C THR A 359 5.38 -13.51 26.70
N LYS A 360 5.68 -14.43 27.63
CA LYS A 360 7.08 -14.75 27.98
C LYS A 360 7.85 -15.34 26.80
N ASP A 361 7.18 -16.11 25.94
CA ASP A 361 7.78 -16.76 24.77
C ASP A 361 7.86 -15.81 23.56
N THR A 362 6.99 -14.80 23.52
CA THR A 362 6.92 -13.77 22.47
C THR A 362 7.01 -12.36 23.07
N PRO A 363 8.11 -12.01 23.77
CA PRO A 363 8.21 -10.76 24.52
C PRO A 363 8.32 -9.50 23.64
N LEU A 364 8.56 -9.69 22.33
CA LEU A 364 8.55 -8.62 21.34
C LEU A 364 7.14 -8.19 20.95
N GLY A 365 6.19 -9.13 20.88
CA GLY A 365 4.91 -8.90 20.23
C GLY A 365 5.08 -8.77 18.72
N SER A 366 4.28 -7.89 18.10
CA SER A 366 4.35 -7.56 16.68
C SER A 366 4.55 -6.07 16.43
N ARG A 367 5.17 -5.75 15.29
CA ARG A 367 5.29 -4.39 14.76
C ARG A 367 4.85 -4.36 13.30
N ILE A 368 4.04 -3.37 12.95
CA ILE A 368 3.43 -3.21 11.63
C ILE A 368 3.79 -1.83 11.07
N ALA A 369 4.17 -1.76 9.80
CA ALA A 369 4.15 -0.53 9.01
C ALA A 369 3.21 -0.71 7.80
N SER A 370 2.24 0.19 7.65
CA SER A 370 1.27 0.13 6.55
C SER A 370 1.12 1.50 5.90
N VAL A 371 1.22 1.55 4.57
CA VAL A 371 1.02 2.78 3.79
C VAL A 371 -0.48 2.99 3.55
N HIS A 372 -0.96 4.23 3.71
CA HIS A 372 -2.34 4.60 3.49
C HIS A 372 -2.47 5.98 2.85
N ASN A 373 -3.62 6.24 2.22
CA ASN A 373 -4.00 7.60 1.84
C ASN A 373 -4.76 8.31 3.00
N GLY A 374 -5.16 9.57 2.78
CA GLY A 374 -5.86 10.37 3.79
C GLY A 374 -7.21 9.80 4.27
N SER A 375 -7.92 8.99 3.47
CA SER A 375 -9.24 8.48 3.89
C SER A 375 -9.13 7.60 5.14
N SER A 376 -8.01 6.88 5.31
CA SER A 376 -7.72 6.08 6.50
C SER A 376 -7.81 6.89 7.80
N LEU A 377 -7.51 8.19 7.76
CA LEU A 377 -7.37 9.06 8.93
C LEU A 377 -8.69 9.67 9.42
N PHE A 378 -9.60 10.02 8.50
CA PHE A 378 -10.77 10.86 8.83
C PHE A 378 -12.09 10.46 8.14
N ASN A 379 -12.08 9.48 7.23
CA ASN A 379 -13.30 9.06 6.54
C ASN A 379 -14.36 8.57 7.55
N SER A 380 -15.57 9.11 7.45
CA SER A 380 -16.66 8.88 8.40
C SER A 380 -17.48 7.61 8.11
N ASP A 381 -17.06 6.74 7.18
CA ASP A 381 -17.62 5.39 7.03
C ASP A 381 -17.55 4.63 8.37
N SER A 382 -18.65 3.97 8.72
CA SER A 382 -18.81 3.32 10.04
C SER A 382 -17.75 2.23 10.29
N GLY A 383 -17.34 1.50 9.24
CA GLY A 383 -16.30 0.48 9.34
C GLY A 383 -14.94 1.12 9.62
N MET A 384 -14.59 2.17 8.87
CA MET A 384 -13.34 2.90 9.09
C MET A 384 -13.25 3.53 10.48
N VAL A 385 -14.35 4.12 10.96
CA VAL A 385 -14.42 4.68 12.31
C VAL A 385 -14.23 3.59 13.36
N ALA A 386 -14.90 2.44 13.21
CA ALA A 386 -14.78 1.33 14.14
C ALA A 386 -13.37 0.73 14.18
N ILE A 387 -12.72 0.59 13.02
CA ILE A 387 -11.34 0.09 12.94
C ILE A 387 -10.36 1.07 13.58
N ARG A 388 -10.45 2.37 13.26
CA ARG A 388 -9.61 3.41 13.90
C ARG A 388 -9.78 3.42 15.41
N LYS A 389 -11.03 3.41 15.87
CA LYS A 389 -11.39 3.34 17.28
C LYS A 389 -10.72 2.14 17.95
N HIS A 390 -10.87 0.95 17.37
CA HIS A 390 -10.26 -0.26 17.89
C HIS A 390 -8.74 -0.16 18.02
N ILE A 391 -8.05 0.36 17.00
CA ILE A 391 -6.59 0.51 17.03
C ILE A 391 -6.14 1.48 18.14
N ILE A 392 -6.83 2.63 18.27
CA ILE A 392 -6.43 3.68 19.23
C ILE A 392 -6.81 3.30 20.67
N GLU A 393 -8.01 2.76 20.90
CA GLU A 393 -8.46 2.35 22.25
C GLU A 393 -7.65 1.18 22.81
N ASN A 394 -7.16 0.27 21.97
CA ASN A 394 -6.26 -0.80 22.39
C ASN A 394 -4.79 -0.34 22.50
N ASP A 395 -4.51 0.94 22.34
CA ASP A 395 -3.17 1.52 22.40
C ASP A 395 -2.18 0.89 21.40
N TYR A 396 -2.66 0.51 20.21
CA TYR A 396 -1.83 -0.13 19.18
C TYR A 396 -1.13 0.89 18.27
N LEU A 397 -1.74 2.04 17.99
CA LEU A 397 -1.17 3.06 17.10
C LEU A 397 0.04 3.75 17.74
N GLU A 398 1.26 3.49 17.30
CA GLU A 398 2.48 4.12 17.84
C GLU A 398 2.76 5.47 17.19
N ALA A 399 2.70 5.53 15.86
CA ALA A 399 2.96 6.77 15.13
C ALA A 399 2.26 6.80 13.77
N ILE A 400 2.08 8.01 13.24
CA ILE A 400 1.73 8.24 11.84
C ILE A 400 2.71 9.24 11.24
N ILE A 401 3.29 8.89 10.10
CA ILE A 401 4.23 9.72 9.35
C ILE A 401 3.53 10.22 8.09
N ALA A 402 3.33 11.52 7.95
CA ALA A 402 2.86 12.14 6.71
C ALA A 402 4.04 12.29 5.73
N LEU A 403 3.92 11.71 4.54
CA LEU A 403 4.96 11.73 3.52
C LEU A 403 4.77 12.94 2.57
N PRO A 404 5.86 13.41 1.91
CA PRO A 404 5.73 14.34 0.80
C PRO A 404 4.79 13.80 -0.29
N THR A 405 4.13 14.70 -1.02
CA THR A 405 3.37 14.33 -2.21
C THR A 405 4.31 13.88 -3.34
N ASN A 406 3.77 13.22 -4.36
CA ASN A 406 4.53 12.79 -5.56
C ASN A 406 5.75 11.90 -5.22
N MET A 407 5.67 11.12 -4.14
CA MET A 407 6.66 10.12 -3.78
C MET A 407 6.42 8.77 -4.46
N PHE A 408 5.17 8.48 -4.85
CA PHE A 408 4.77 7.22 -5.47
C PHE A 408 4.63 7.36 -6.98
N TYR A 409 4.84 6.25 -7.71
CA TYR A 409 4.82 6.22 -9.18
C TYR A 409 3.42 6.44 -9.76
N ASN A 410 2.39 5.90 -9.10
CA ASN A 410 1.01 5.89 -9.60
C ASN A 410 0.18 7.08 -9.08
N THR A 411 0.63 7.77 -8.04
CA THR A 411 -0.18 8.82 -7.41
C THR A 411 0.64 9.98 -6.84
N GLY A 412 0.09 11.18 -7.02
CA GLY A 412 0.58 12.42 -6.42
C GLY A 412 -0.07 12.76 -5.07
N ILE A 413 -0.99 11.92 -4.57
CA ILE A 413 -1.76 12.24 -3.36
C ILE A 413 -0.89 12.24 -2.08
N PRO A 414 -1.33 12.93 -1.02
CA PRO A 414 -0.77 12.76 0.31
C PRO A 414 -0.92 11.31 0.80
N THR A 415 0.18 10.74 1.27
CA THR A 415 0.27 9.36 1.79
C THR A 415 0.86 9.37 3.20
N PHE A 416 0.52 8.33 3.97
CA PHE A 416 0.86 8.22 5.37
C PHE A 416 1.36 6.82 5.69
N ILE A 417 2.37 6.71 6.54
CA ILE A 417 2.81 5.43 7.11
C ILE A 417 2.23 5.31 8.51
N TRP A 418 1.40 4.30 8.73
CA TRP A 418 0.91 3.90 10.04
C TRP A 418 1.90 2.94 10.68
N ILE A 419 2.40 3.29 11.86
CA ILE A 419 3.24 2.41 12.69
C ILE A 419 2.40 1.89 13.85
N ILE A 420 2.26 0.57 13.91
CA ILE A 420 1.42 -0.11 14.90
C ILE A 420 2.25 -1.13 15.66
N THR A 421 2.03 -1.23 16.97
CA THR A 421 2.61 -2.29 17.80
C THR A 421 1.69 -2.61 18.96
N ASN A 422 1.62 -3.89 19.33
CA ASN A 422 0.95 -4.32 20.56
C ASN A 422 1.88 -4.34 21.79
N ASN A 423 3.10 -3.79 21.66
CA ASN A 423 4.10 -3.77 22.72
C ASN A 423 4.85 -2.44 22.78
N LYS A 424 4.10 -1.34 22.95
CA LYS A 424 4.70 0.00 23.08
C LYS A 424 5.66 0.07 24.26
N PRO A 425 6.82 0.75 24.11
CA PRO A 425 7.71 1.03 25.24
C PRO A 425 6.98 1.91 26.26
N LYS A 426 7.36 1.79 27.55
CA LYS A 426 6.64 2.43 28.67
C LYS A 426 6.39 3.93 28.48
N HIS A 427 7.33 4.67 27.92
CA HIS A 427 7.23 6.12 27.70
C HIS A 427 6.29 6.52 26.55
N LYS A 428 5.90 5.59 25.66
CA LYS A 428 4.96 5.81 24.56
C LYS A 428 3.55 5.27 24.82
N LYS A 429 3.31 4.59 25.95
CA LYS A 429 1.98 4.02 26.27
C LYS A 429 0.93 5.12 26.41
N GLY A 430 -0.26 4.88 25.85
CA GLY A 430 -1.38 5.81 25.83
C GLY A 430 -1.21 7.00 24.89
N LYS A 431 -0.12 7.02 24.10
CA LYS A 431 0.27 8.14 23.25
C LYS A 431 0.48 7.73 21.80
N VAL A 432 0.28 8.69 20.91
CA VAL A 432 0.54 8.58 19.47
C VAL A 432 1.45 9.71 19.04
N GLN A 433 2.48 9.38 18.25
CA GLN A 433 3.36 10.37 17.64
C GLN A 433 2.87 10.71 16.22
N LEU A 434 2.60 11.98 15.94
CA LEU A 434 2.40 12.45 14.57
C LEU A 434 3.70 13.09 14.07
N ILE A 435 4.18 12.65 12.92
CA ILE A 435 5.38 13.19 12.27
C ILE A 435 4.97 13.77 10.92
N ASN A 436 5.25 15.05 10.71
CA ASN A 436 4.98 15.73 9.46
C ASN A 436 6.25 15.84 8.61
N ALA A 437 6.44 14.89 7.69
CA ALA A 437 7.57 14.87 6.77
C ALA A 437 7.23 15.45 5.39
N THR A 438 6.21 16.31 5.26
CA THR A 438 5.79 16.88 3.97
C THR A 438 6.69 18.02 3.47
N ASN A 439 7.51 18.60 4.35
CA ASN A 439 8.34 19.76 4.06
C ASN A 439 9.57 19.42 3.19
N ASP A 440 10.08 20.41 2.46
CA ASP A 440 11.23 20.32 1.55
C ASP A 440 12.52 19.78 2.19
N LYS A 441 12.70 19.94 3.50
CA LYS A 441 13.82 19.37 4.26
C LYS A 441 13.85 17.83 4.32
N TYR A 442 12.80 17.16 3.86
CA TYR A 442 12.63 15.70 3.86
C TYR A 442 12.59 15.08 2.46
N PHE A 443 12.73 15.85 1.38
CA PHE A 443 12.78 15.29 0.02
C PHE A 443 13.62 16.15 -0.92
N SER A 444 13.92 15.61 -2.09
CA SER A 444 14.52 16.35 -3.19
C SER A 444 13.67 16.17 -4.45
N LYS A 445 13.60 17.20 -5.28
CA LYS A 445 12.93 17.11 -6.57
C LYS A 445 13.79 16.30 -7.53
N MET A 446 13.16 15.36 -8.22
CA MET A 446 13.80 14.56 -9.25
C MET A 446 14.03 15.39 -10.52
N LYS A 447 15.14 15.13 -11.21
CA LYS A 447 15.43 15.79 -12.50
C LYS A 447 14.49 15.37 -13.62
N LYS A 448 13.98 14.14 -13.55
CA LYS A 448 13.02 13.55 -14.49
C LYS A 448 11.97 12.80 -13.70
N SER A 449 10.70 13.11 -13.94
CA SER A 449 9.57 12.41 -13.33
C SER A 449 9.52 10.95 -13.79
N LEU A 450 9.07 10.06 -12.91
CA LEU A 450 8.76 8.67 -13.20
C LEU A 450 7.28 8.43 -12.88
N GLY A 451 6.42 8.44 -13.90
CA GLY A 451 4.97 8.55 -13.71
C GLY A 451 4.61 9.82 -12.91
N GLN A 452 3.85 9.65 -11.83
CA GLN A 452 3.49 10.71 -10.88
C GLN A 452 4.59 11.02 -9.85
N LYS A 453 5.66 10.21 -9.80
CA LYS A 453 6.78 10.40 -8.88
C LYS A 453 7.66 11.53 -9.38
N GLN A 454 7.77 12.56 -8.55
CA GLN A 454 8.58 13.76 -8.82
C GLN A 454 9.53 14.10 -7.67
N ASN A 455 9.33 13.47 -6.51
CA ASN A 455 10.10 13.70 -5.30
C ASN A 455 10.77 12.39 -4.86
N GLU A 456 11.98 12.50 -4.31
CA GLU A 456 12.75 11.37 -3.78
C GLU A 456 13.33 11.67 -2.39
N MET A 457 13.52 10.63 -1.58
CA MET A 457 14.21 10.74 -0.29
C MET A 457 15.65 10.26 -0.43
N THR A 458 16.57 11.03 0.14
CA THR A 458 17.97 10.62 0.29
C THR A 458 18.14 9.93 1.65
N GLN A 459 19.26 9.24 1.87
CA GLN A 459 19.60 8.67 3.19
C GLN A 459 19.42 9.68 4.32
N LYS A 460 19.91 10.91 4.12
CA LYS A 460 19.83 11.98 5.12
C LYS A 460 18.39 12.35 5.46
N HIS A 461 17.46 12.24 4.51
CA HIS A 461 16.05 12.51 4.79
C HIS A 461 15.45 11.39 5.62
N ILE A 462 15.76 10.13 5.29
CA ILE A 462 15.32 8.94 6.02
C ILE A 462 15.84 8.98 7.47
N GLU A 463 17.12 9.31 7.65
CA GLU A 463 17.75 9.48 8.96
C GLU A 463 17.03 10.54 9.80
N LYS A 464 16.75 11.73 9.24
CA LYS A 464 16.01 12.78 9.95
C LYS A 464 14.63 12.34 10.43
N ILE A 465 13.85 11.66 9.57
CA ILE A 465 12.50 11.17 9.93
C ILE A 465 12.62 10.08 11.00
N THR A 466 13.60 9.20 10.86
CA THR A 466 13.89 8.12 11.83
C THR A 466 14.28 8.70 13.18
N ASP A 467 15.12 9.74 13.22
CA ASP A 467 15.54 10.41 14.45
C ASP A 467 14.36 11.07 15.15
N LEU A 468 13.46 11.73 14.41
CA LEU A 468 12.20 12.25 14.98
C LEU A 468 11.40 11.15 15.67
N PHE A 469 11.25 10.00 15.01
CA PHE A 469 10.50 8.86 15.53
C PHE A 469 11.15 8.20 16.77
N LEU A 470 12.48 8.05 16.77
CA LEU A 470 13.22 7.42 17.87
C LEU A 470 13.36 8.36 19.08
N ASN A 471 13.57 9.66 18.86
CA ASN A 471 13.75 10.63 19.94
C ASN A 471 12.46 10.90 20.72
N PHE A 472 11.29 10.76 20.06
CA PHE A 472 9.98 10.92 20.68
C PHE A 472 9.83 12.26 21.44
N SER A 473 10.31 13.35 20.85
CA SER A 473 10.27 14.70 21.40
C SER A 473 9.41 15.63 20.56
N GLU A 474 8.66 16.53 21.20
CA GLU A 474 7.81 17.49 20.50
C GLU A 474 8.63 18.62 19.86
N ASN A 475 8.26 18.98 18.63
CA ASN A 475 8.81 20.11 17.89
C ASN A 475 7.82 20.58 16.80
N GLU A 476 8.30 21.32 15.80
CA GLU A 476 7.47 21.79 14.68
C GLU A 476 6.98 20.66 13.77
N ASP A 477 7.77 19.59 13.58
CA ASP A 477 7.45 18.46 12.71
C ASP A 477 6.96 17.23 13.48
N CYS A 478 6.98 17.26 14.81
CA CYS A 478 6.61 16.14 15.66
C CYS A 478 5.69 16.58 16.80
N LYS A 479 4.50 15.96 16.89
CA LYS A 479 3.54 16.15 17.98
C LYS A 479 3.30 14.84 18.70
N VAL A 480 3.20 14.89 20.03
CA VAL A 480 2.94 13.71 20.86
C VAL A 480 1.61 13.91 21.57
N LEU A 481 0.60 13.15 21.17
CA LEU A 481 -0.78 13.32 21.61
C LEU A 481 -1.24 12.10 22.41
N ASP A 482 -2.16 12.31 23.35
CA ASP A 482 -2.83 11.20 24.03
C ASP A 482 -3.82 10.53 23.10
N ASN A 483 -4.11 9.25 23.32
CA ASN A 483 -5.13 8.52 22.54
C ASN A 483 -6.49 9.25 22.56
N SER A 484 -6.85 9.93 23.65
CA SER A 484 -8.09 10.68 23.78
C SER A 484 -8.15 11.98 22.97
N ASP A 485 -7.01 12.51 22.49
CA ASP A 485 -6.98 13.72 21.64
C ASP A 485 -7.58 13.50 20.25
N PHE A 486 -7.65 12.24 19.81
CA PHE A 486 -8.20 11.83 18.51
C PHE A 486 -9.67 11.46 18.57
N GLY A 487 -10.22 11.31 19.77
CA GLY A 487 -11.59 10.89 19.97
C GLY A 487 -12.56 12.06 19.94
N TYR A 488 -13.76 11.79 19.44
CA TYR A 488 -14.90 12.70 19.53
C TYR A 488 -16.18 11.94 19.86
N THR A 489 -17.12 12.63 20.50
CA THR A 489 -18.51 12.22 20.58
C THR A 489 -19.27 12.85 19.41
N LYS A 490 -19.77 12.00 18.53
CA LYS A 490 -20.70 12.38 17.46
C LYS A 490 -22.10 12.44 18.02
N ILE A 491 -22.76 13.58 17.92
CA ILE A 491 -24.10 13.78 18.48
C ILE A 491 -24.98 14.60 17.53
N LEU A 492 -26.23 14.17 17.37
CA LEU A 492 -27.24 14.88 16.58
C LEU A 492 -27.79 16.05 17.41
N ILE A 493 -27.84 17.21 16.79
CA ILE A 493 -28.52 18.42 17.27
C ILE A 493 -29.85 18.50 16.54
N GLU A 494 -30.93 18.14 17.23
CA GLU A 494 -32.26 18.24 16.65
C GLU A 494 -32.73 19.70 16.69
N LYS A 495 -33.41 20.11 15.61
CA LYS A 495 -34.06 21.41 15.54
C LYS A 495 -35.35 21.31 14.73
N PRO A 496 -36.30 22.23 14.92
CA PRO A 496 -37.49 22.32 14.08
C PRO A 496 -37.10 22.57 12.62
N ARG A 497 -37.82 21.94 11.70
CA ARG A 497 -37.71 22.20 10.26
C ARG A 497 -38.25 23.60 9.96
N SER A 498 -37.67 24.28 8.97
CA SER A 498 -38.13 25.63 8.58
C SER A 498 -39.57 25.61 8.07
N ILE A 499 -40.30 26.70 8.32
CA ILE A 499 -41.70 26.83 7.89
C ILE A 499 -41.83 26.69 6.38
N GLU A 500 -40.95 27.34 5.62
CA GLU A 500 -40.90 27.26 4.16
C GLU A 500 -40.81 25.81 3.69
N SER A 501 -39.87 25.04 4.25
CA SER A 501 -39.66 23.63 3.88
C SER A 501 -40.84 22.73 4.28
N LEU A 502 -41.55 23.06 5.36
CA LEU A 502 -42.75 22.33 5.79
C LEU A 502 -43.94 22.63 4.87
N GLN A 503 -44.09 23.88 4.42
CA GLN A 503 -45.17 24.28 3.53
C GLN A 503 -45.08 23.61 2.15
N ASP A 504 -43.87 23.30 1.70
CA ASP A 504 -43.63 22.55 0.46
C ASP A 504 -43.80 21.03 0.61
N ASP A 505 -43.97 20.50 1.83
CA ASP A 505 -44.08 19.07 2.09
C ASP A 505 -45.54 18.59 2.05
N GLU A 506 -45.87 17.75 1.07
CA GLU A 506 -47.23 17.18 0.92
C GLU A 506 -47.70 16.40 2.15
N LYS A 507 -46.80 15.69 2.84
CA LYS A 507 -47.15 14.88 4.01
C LYS A 507 -47.47 15.77 5.21
N PHE A 508 -46.73 16.88 5.36
CA PHE A 508 -47.07 17.89 6.36
C PHE A 508 -48.42 18.55 6.06
N ASN A 509 -48.67 18.88 4.80
CA ASN A 509 -49.94 19.50 4.36
C ASN A 509 -51.18 18.62 4.55
N ALA A 510 -50.99 17.31 4.68
CA ALA A 510 -52.04 16.34 4.99
C ALA A 510 -52.34 16.22 6.51
N LEU A 511 -51.54 16.83 7.39
CA LEU A 511 -51.78 16.78 8.83
C LEU A 511 -53.01 17.59 9.24
N LYS A 512 -53.84 17.02 10.11
CA LYS A 512 -55.07 17.64 10.63
C LYS A 512 -54.79 18.94 11.38
N ASP A 513 -53.72 18.98 12.18
CA ASP A 513 -53.39 20.09 13.06
C ASP A 513 -52.33 21.04 12.45
N LYS A 514 -52.10 21.00 11.13
CA LYS A 514 -51.03 21.76 10.46
C LYS A 514 -51.06 23.26 10.71
N ASP A 515 -52.24 23.88 10.73
CA ASP A 515 -52.38 25.33 10.90
C ASP A 515 -51.95 25.76 12.30
N LYS A 516 -52.30 24.95 13.32
CA LYS A 516 -51.86 25.15 14.71
C LYS A 516 -50.35 24.97 14.86
N ILE A 517 -49.77 23.98 14.16
CA ILE A 517 -48.32 23.74 14.17
C ILE A 517 -47.60 24.94 13.52
N LEU A 518 -48.07 25.43 12.38
CA LEU A 518 -47.52 26.61 11.70
C LEU A 518 -47.61 27.87 12.57
N GLU A 519 -48.73 28.09 13.26
CA GLU A 519 -48.88 29.21 14.21
C GLU A 519 -47.83 29.15 15.32
N LYS A 520 -47.64 27.98 15.93
CA LYS A 520 -46.65 27.77 17.00
C LYS A 520 -45.21 27.91 16.53
N LEU A 521 -44.91 27.50 15.30
CA LEU A 521 -43.59 27.68 14.70
C LEU A 521 -43.32 29.15 14.36
N LYS A 522 -44.31 29.91 13.87
CA LYS A 522 -44.18 31.36 13.66
C LYS A 522 -43.94 32.11 14.97
N GLU A 523 -44.64 31.71 16.04
CA GLU A 523 -44.39 32.23 17.39
C GLU A 523 -42.93 31.99 17.80
N LEU A 524 -42.41 30.79 17.54
CA LEU A 524 -41.05 30.37 17.87
C LEU A 524 -39.97 31.09 17.04
N GLU A 525 -40.23 31.44 15.78
CA GLU A 525 -39.35 32.29 14.96
C GLU A 525 -39.27 33.73 15.52
N SER A 526 -40.40 34.25 16.01
CA SER A 526 -40.46 35.60 16.60
C SER A 526 -39.88 35.68 18.01
N LYS A 527 -39.97 34.58 18.77
CA LYS A 527 -39.54 34.46 20.17
C LYS A 527 -38.87 33.10 20.36
N PRO A 528 -37.54 33.03 20.11
CA PRO A 528 -36.79 31.82 20.32
C PRO A 528 -36.97 31.28 21.73
N LYS A 529 -37.09 29.96 21.84
CA LYS A 529 -37.26 29.26 23.11
C LYS A 529 -36.27 28.10 23.17
N ASP A 530 -35.71 27.92 24.36
CA ASP A 530 -34.88 26.77 24.66
C ASP A 530 -35.74 25.56 24.99
N PHE A 531 -35.51 24.46 24.26
CA PHE A 531 -36.05 23.15 24.57
C PHE A 531 -34.93 22.28 25.10
N LYS A 532 -35.22 21.47 26.12
CA LYS A 532 -34.26 20.47 26.63
C LYS A 532 -34.17 19.25 25.74
N ASP A 533 -35.31 18.84 25.20
CA ASP A 533 -35.44 17.65 24.39
C ASP A 533 -36.65 17.73 23.45
N ARG A 534 -36.78 16.68 22.64
CA ARG A 534 -37.88 16.45 21.71
C ARG A 534 -39.25 16.49 22.38
N THR A 535 -39.36 16.01 23.61
CA THR A 535 -40.63 15.94 24.35
C THR A 535 -41.12 17.33 24.71
N GLU A 536 -40.22 18.22 25.15
CA GLU A 536 -40.55 19.60 25.49
C GLU A 536 -41.01 20.40 24.25
N PHE A 537 -40.35 20.20 23.11
CA PHE A 537 -40.74 20.81 21.85
C PHE A 537 -42.16 20.38 21.41
N PHE A 538 -42.45 19.08 21.37
CA PHE A 538 -43.79 18.62 20.98
C PHE A 538 -44.88 18.96 22.00
N ALA A 539 -44.55 19.02 23.29
CA ALA A 539 -45.45 19.54 24.31
C ALA A 539 -45.81 21.01 24.07
N TYR A 540 -44.85 21.83 23.63
CA TYR A 540 -45.07 23.24 23.28
C TYR A 540 -46.01 23.42 22.07
N LEU A 541 -45.91 22.56 21.04
CA LEU A 541 -46.85 22.59 19.90
C LEU A 541 -48.28 22.26 20.34
N GLY A 542 -48.45 21.50 21.44
CA GLY A 542 -49.75 21.19 22.02
C GLY A 542 -50.64 20.34 21.10
N VAL A 543 -50.02 19.47 20.29
CA VAL A 543 -50.68 18.54 19.37
C VAL A 543 -50.25 17.11 19.66
N LYS A 544 -51.13 16.14 19.44
CA LYS A 544 -50.80 14.72 19.59
C LYS A 544 -50.39 14.16 18.24
N LEU A 545 -49.11 13.86 18.08
CA LEU A 545 -48.53 13.33 16.85
C LEU A 545 -48.00 11.92 17.07
N LYS A 546 -48.00 11.10 16.01
CA LYS A 546 -47.25 9.84 15.97
C LYS A 546 -45.78 10.14 15.69
N ARG A 547 -44.88 9.24 16.09
CA ARG A 547 -43.41 9.36 15.87
C ARG A 547 -43.04 9.70 14.41
N ALA A 548 -43.76 9.13 13.44
CA ALA A 548 -43.53 9.40 12.01
C ALA A 548 -43.90 10.85 11.62
N GLU A 549 -44.96 11.40 12.21
CA GLU A 549 -45.42 12.78 11.97
C GLU A 549 -44.52 13.77 12.70
N GLU A 550 -44.09 13.46 13.93
CA GLU A 550 -43.07 14.23 14.65
C GLU A 550 -41.77 14.35 13.84
N ASN A 551 -41.30 13.26 13.22
CA ASN A 551 -40.11 13.27 12.40
C ASN A 551 -40.23 14.16 11.14
N LEU A 552 -41.45 14.49 10.68
CA LEU A 552 -41.64 15.45 9.58
C LEU A 552 -41.34 16.88 10.01
N LEU A 553 -41.51 17.17 11.30
CA LEU A 553 -41.37 18.51 11.89
C LEU A 553 -39.95 18.82 12.35
N LEU A 554 -39.07 17.82 12.37
CA LEU A 554 -37.66 17.97 12.71
C LEU A 554 -36.84 18.04 11.43
N ASP A 555 -35.78 18.85 11.45
CA ASP A 555 -34.86 18.91 10.33
C ASP A 555 -34.16 17.56 10.13
N SER A 556 -34.40 16.96 8.96
CA SER A 556 -33.88 15.66 8.60
C SER A 556 -32.42 15.66 8.13
N ASP A 557 -31.80 16.82 7.96
CA ASP A 557 -30.40 16.92 7.52
C ASP A 557 -29.42 16.54 8.64
N LYS A 558 -29.28 15.23 8.85
CA LYS A 558 -28.34 14.67 9.83
C LYS A 558 -26.88 15.00 9.51
N THR A 559 -26.56 15.40 8.28
CA THR A 559 -25.19 15.73 7.88
C THR A 559 -24.76 17.06 8.47
N ASN A 560 -25.61 18.07 8.36
CA ASN A 560 -25.36 19.42 8.88
C ASN A 560 -25.78 19.58 10.35
N ASN A 561 -26.69 18.73 10.83
CA ASN A 561 -27.17 18.79 12.21
C ASN A 561 -26.39 17.84 13.15
N THR A 562 -25.22 17.36 12.76
CA THR A 562 -24.38 16.50 13.64
C THR A 562 -23.09 17.20 14.02
N GLU A 563 -22.83 17.25 15.32
CA GLU A 563 -21.61 17.80 15.89
C GLU A 563 -20.61 16.70 16.25
N LYS A 564 -19.32 17.00 16.09
CA LYS A 564 -18.20 16.17 16.55
C LYS A 564 -17.49 16.86 17.71
N ILE A 565 -17.91 16.56 18.92
CA ILE A 565 -17.42 17.21 20.13
C ILE A 565 -16.18 16.46 20.64
N PRO A 566 -15.02 17.10 20.88
CA PRO A 566 -13.83 16.42 21.38
C PRO A 566 -14.12 15.63 22.66
N LEU A 567 -13.57 14.41 22.82
CA LEU A 567 -13.82 13.57 24.01
C LEU A 567 -13.42 14.22 25.34
N LYS A 568 -12.47 15.16 25.31
CA LYS A 568 -12.00 15.90 26.49
C LYS A 568 -12.91 17.08 26.86
N ALA A 569 -13.89 17.43 26.01
CA ALA A 569 -14.82 18.52 26.24
C ALA A 569 -16.12 18.04 26.89
N ASP A 570 -16.71 18.89 27.73
CA ASP A 570 -18.06 18.68 28.24
C ASP A 570 -19.10 18.99 27.14
N ILE A 571 -19.98 18.03 26.86
CA ILE A 571 -20.93 18.11 25.74
C ILE A 571 -21.91 19.26 25.91
N GLN A 572 -22.42 19.46 27.13
CA GLN A 572 -23.40 20.50 27.41
C GLN A 572 -22.77 21.89 27.26
N SER A 573 -21.57 22.08 27.82
CA SER A 573 -20.83 23.34 27.75
C SER A 573 -20.49 23.69 26.29
N TYR A 574 -20.02 22.72 25.49
CA TYR A 574 -19.75 22.94 24.07
C TYR A 574 -21.01 23.33 23.30
N TYR A 575 -22.13 22.63 23.56
CA TYR A 575 -23.40 22.97 22.92
C TYR A 575 -23.83 24.40 23.23
N GLU A 576 -23.72 24.83 24.48
CA GLU A 576 -24.10 26.18 24.91
C GLU A 576 -23.21 27.28 24.31
N SER A 577 -21.91 27.03 24.11
CA SER A 577 -20.98 28.05 23.59
C SER A 577 -20.83 28.05 22.06
N GLU A 578 -20.80 26.87 21.42
CA GLU A 578 -20.44 26.74 20.00
C GLU A 578 -21.64 26.47 19.09
N VAL A 579 -22.73 25.90 19.60
CA VAL A 579 -23.86 25.47 18.76
C VAL A 579 -25.06 26.39 18.95
N LYS A 580 -25.51 26.51 20.20
CA LYS A 580 -26.73 27.22 20.58
C LYS A 580 -26.77 28.68 20.12
N PRO A 581 -25.67 29.47 20.13
CA PRO A 581 -25.69 30.86 19.64
C PRO A 581 -26.02 30.99 18.14
N TYR A 582 -25.78 29.93 17.37
CA TYR A 582 -25.97 29.93 15.91
C TYR A 582 -27.19 29.11 15.48
N VAL A 583 -27.65 28.17 16.33
CA VAL A 583 -28.79 27.29 16.05
C VAL A 583 -29.85 27.43 17.13
N ASN A 584 -30.66 28.48 17.02
CA ASN A 584 -31.78 28.73 17.92
C ASN A 584 -32.80 27.58 17.89
N ASN A 585 -33.53 27.40 19.00
CA ASN A 585 -34.60 26.41 19.14
C ASN A 585 -34.15 24.95 18.99
N SER A 586 -32.85 24.67 19.06
CA SER A 586 -32.31 23.33 18.97
C SER A 586 -32.17 22.66 20.34
N TRP A 587 -31.92 21.36 20.34
CA TRP A 587 -31.58 20.57 21.51
C TRP A 587 -30.69 19.38 21.15
N ILE A 588 -30.03 18.82 22.15
CA ILE A 588 -29.16 17.66 21.99
C ILE A 588 -30.01 16.38 21.99
N ALA A 589 -29.88 15.54 20.95
CA ALA A 589 -30.43 14.19 20.94
C ALA A 589 -29.44 13.22 21.61
N TRP A 590 -29.45 13.16 22.95
CA TRP A 590 -28.51 12.37 23.76
C TRP A 590 -28.43 10.89 23.37
N GLU A 591 -29.53 10.30 22.89
CA GLU A 591 -29.60 8.91 22.43
C GLU A 591 -28.81 8.64 21.14
N SER A 592 -28.45 9.69 20.40
CA SER A 592 -27.66 9.59 19.17
C SER A 592 -26.14 9.57 19.42
N ALA A 593 -25.71 9.82 20.67
CA ALA A 593 -24.31 9.94 21.03
C ALA A 593 -23.53 8.67 20.67
N SER A 594 -22.47 8.84 19.89
CA SER A 594 -21.57 7.74 19.50
C SER A 594 -20.12 8.21 19.50
N VAL A 595 -19.22 7.38 20.04
CA VAL A 595 -17.80 7.71 20.09
C VAL A 595 -17.12 7.28 18.79
N GLY A 596 -16.44 8.22 18.15
CA GLY A 596 -15.60 8.01 16.97
C GLY A 596 -14.18 8.52 17.19
N TYR A 597 -13.29 8.16 16.26
CA TYR A 597 -11.90 8.62 16.24
C TYR A 597 -11.51 9.11 14.85
N GLU A 598 -10.76 10.21 14.80
CA GLU A 598 -10.20 10.78 13.58
C GLU A 598 -8.86 11.46 13.84
N ILE A 599 -8.01 11.48 12.82
CA ILE A 599 -6.65 12.01 12.90
C ILE A 599 -6.52 13.15 11.91
N LEU A 600 -6.83 14.36 12.37
CA LEU A 600 -6.80 15.57 11.56
C LEU A 600 -5.39 16.18 11.58
N PHE A 601 -4.49 15.72 10.70
CA PHE A 601 -3.11 16.23 10.64
C PHE A 601 -3.05 17.77 10.57
N ASN A 602 -3.89 18.38 9.74
CA ASN A 602 -3.94 19.84 9.59
C ASN A 602 -4.26 20.54 10.92
N LYS A 603 -5.06 19.95 11.81
CA LYS A 603 -5.37 20.55 13.13
C LYS A 603 -4.11 20.75 13.98
N TYR A 604 -3.11 19.88 13.85
CA TYR A 604 -1.93 19.86 14.71
C TYR A 604 -0.70 20.53 14.10
N PHE A 605 -0.64 20.64 12.77
CA PHE A 605 0.49 21.22 12.03
C PHE A 605 0.14 22.49 11.26
N TYR A 606 -1.11 22.95 11.29
CA TYR A 606 -1.47 24.24 10.70
C TYR A 606 -0.86 25.37 11.50
N THR A 607 0.04 26.12 10.85
CA THR A 607 0.50 27.41 11.33
C THR A 607 -0.32 28.47 10.63
N TYR A 608 -1.04 29.30 11.40
CA TYR A 608 -1.78 30.43 10.84
C TYR A 608 -0.79 31.41 10.19
N THR A 609 -0.88 31.55 8.87
CA THR A 609 -0.17 32.59 8.14
C THR A 609 -1.13 33.77 7.99
N PRO A 610 -0.93 34.89 8.70
CA PRO A 610 -1.74 36.07 8.50
C PRO A 610 -1.65 36.51 7.03
N PRO A 611 -2.75 36.99 6.43
CA PRO A 611 -2.68 37.55 5.09
C PRO A 611 -1.64 38.68 5.06
N ARG A 612 -0.83 38.73 4.00
CA ARG A 612 0.14 39.82 3.79
C ARG A 612 -0.58 41.16 3.82
N LYS A 613 0.09 42.20 4.33
CA LYS A 613 -0.50 43.54 4.35
C LYS A 613 -0.68 44.04 2.91
N LEU A 614 -1.82 44.64 2.61
CA LEU A 614 -2.12 45.23 1.30
C LEU A 614 -0.99 46.15 0.78
N SER A 615 -0.37 46.92 1.68
CA SER A 615 0.76 47.80 1.36
C SER A 615 2.00 47.07 0.82
N GLU A 616 2.26 45.85 1.28
CA GLU A 616 3.41 45.05 0.79
C GLU A 616 3.12 44.48 -0.60
N ILE A 617 1.88 44.05 -0.84
CA ILE A 617 1.42 43.57 -2.15
C ILE A 617 1.49 44.69 -3.20
N ASP A 618 1.04 45.90 -2.85
CA ASP A 618 1.10 47.07 -3.74
C ASP A 618 2.54 47.48 -4.09
N SER A 619 3.47 47.37 -3.13
CA SER A 619 4.88 47.66 -3.36
C SER A 619 5.54 46.63 -4.29
N GLU A 620 5.30 45.33 -4.08
CA GLU A 620 5.79 44.25 -4.96
C GLU A 620 5.21 44.38 -6.39
N LEU A 621 3.93 44.68 -6.54
CA LEU A 621 3.30 44.89 -7.85
C LEU A 621 3.96 46.03 -8.62
N LYS A 622 4.27 47.14 -7.95
CA LYS A 622 4.99 48.28 -8.57
C LYS A 622 6.42 47.90 -8.97
N GLU A 623 7.11 47.08 -8.18
CA GLU A 623 8.44 46.59 -8.55
C GLU A 623 8.38 45.66 -9.77
N LEU A 624 7.45 44.72 -9.79
CA LEU A 624 7.20 43.83 -10.94
C LEU A 624 6.80 44.61 -12.20
N GLU A 625 5.92 45.59 -12.08
CA GLU A 625 5.56 46.48 -13.21
C GLU A 625 6.79 47.21 -13.77
N LYS A 626 7.66 47.70 -12.89
CA LYS A 626 8.91 48.37 -13.29
C LYS A 626 9.88 47.40 -13.96
N GLU A 627 9.97 46.17 -13.47
CA GLU A 627 10.82 45.12 -14.04
C GLU A 627 10.32 44.71 -15.44
N VAL A 628 9.00 44.56 -15.60
CA VAL A 628 8.36 44.29 -16.90
C VAL A 628 8.57 45.45 -17.87
N GLN A 629 8.44 46.70 -17.43
CA GLN A 629 8.70 47.87 -18.26
C GLN A 629 10.17 47.93 -18.72
N ASN A 630 11.11 47.64 -17.82
CA ASN A 630 12.53 47.58 -18.16
C ASN A 630 12.80 46.49 -19.22
N LEU A 631 12.30 45.27 -19.02
CA LEU A 631 12.40 44.17 -20.00
C LEU A 631 11.80 44.54 -21.37
N LEU A 632 10.62 45.17 -21.39
CA LEU A 632 10.00 45.63 -22.64
C LEU A 632 10.85 46.69 -23.35
N SER A 633 11.45 47.62 -22.61
CA SER A 633 12.33 48.63 -23.17
C SER A 633 13.66 48.09 -23.68
N GLU A 634 14.17 46.99 -23.12
CA GLU A 634 15.33 46.28 -23.64
C GLU A 634 15.01 45.53 -24.94
N ILE A 635 13.80 44.97 -25.07
CA ILE A 635 13.33 44.31 -26.31
C ILE A 635 13.07 45.32 -27.44
N MET A 636 12.72 46.57 -27.09
CA MET A 636 12.45 47.64 -28.06
C MET A 636 13.70 48.42 -28.50
N ARG A 637 14.89 48.09 -27.96
CA ARG A 637 16.19 48.60 -28.44
C ARG A 637 16.85 47.58 -29.34
#